data_AF-A0AAU3NJQ4-F1
#
_entry.id   AF-A0AAU3NJQ4-F1
#
_cell.length_a   1.000
_cell.length_b   1.000
_cell.length_c   1.000
_cell.angle_alpha   90.00
_cell.angle_beta   90.00
_cell.angle_gamma   90.00
#
_symmetry.space_group_name_H-M   'P 1'
#
loop_
_entity.id
_entity.type
_entity.pdbx_description
1 polymer ?
#
loop_
_entity_poly.entity_id
_entity_poly.type
_entity_poly.pdbx_seq_one_letter_code
_entity_poly.pdbx_strand_id
1 'polypeptide(L)'
;MSTTTAPTPTEVSDLLAKAEAHLERVGHHKGWLYDETKADAGEALTDVPVCAVGAVLAAAYGEPRYPSAYPQHSDLVDAAITALTTTVGQPIHVWSDAKGRQKRQVAKAFRDTAASLQAGVAA
;
A
#
# COMPACT_ATOMS: atom_id res chain seq x y z
N MET A 1 -29.56 -5.84 -3.43
CA MET A 1 -28.75 -6.15 -2.22
C MET A 1 -27.43 -6.69 -2.71
N SER A 2 -26.37 -5.89 -2.66
CA SER A 2 -25.02 -6.38 -2.97
C SER A 2 -24.40 -6.81 -1.64
N THR A 3 -24.26 -8.11 -1.43
CA THR A 3 -23.44 -8.65 -0.35
C THR A 3 -21.98 -8.43 -0.74
N THR A 4 -21.38 -7.33 -0.30
CA THR A 4 -19.94 -7.16 -0.43
C THR A 4 -19.28 -8.09 0.58
N THR A 5 -18.77 -9.22 0.08
CA THR A 5 -18.00 -10.16 0.90
C THR A 5 -16.75 -9.46 1.40
N ALA A 6 -16.51 -9.51 2.71
CA ALA A 6 -15.30 -8.95 3.30
C ALA A 6 -14.04 -9.60 2.68
N PRO A 7 -12.97 -8.82 2.42
CA PRO A 7 -11.73 -9.36 1.87
C PRO A 7 -11.14 -10.48 2.72
N THR A 8 -10.67 -11.53 2.07
CA THR A 8 -10.00 -12.64 2.74
C THR A 8 -8.55 -12.26 3.13
N PRO A 9 -7.96 -12.92 4.15
CA PRO A 9 -6.55 -12.69 4.49
C PRO A 9 -5.58 -12.97 3.33
N THR A 10 -5.94 -13.91 2.43
CA THR A 10 -5.14 -14.23 1.24
C THR A 10 -5.15 -13.07 0.24
N GLU A 11 -6.32 -12.50 -0.06
CA GLU A 11 -6.41 -11.35 -0.96
C GLU A 11 -5.64 -10.14 -0.42
N VAL A 12 -5.72 -9.90 0.90
CA VAL A 12 -4.97 -8.82 1.55
C VAL A 12 -3.47 -9.09 1.48
N SER A 13 -3.02 -10.31 1.76
CA SER A 13 -1.61 -10.70 1.68
C SER A 13 -1.05 -10.53 0.27
N ASP A 14 -1.79 -10.97 -0.76
CA ASP A 14 -1.40 -10.84 -2.16
C ASP A 14 -1.29 -9.38 -2.59
N LEU A 15 -2.21 -8.52 -2.15
CA LEU A 15 -2.14 -7.09 -2.41
C LEU A 15 -0.90 -6.46 -1.76
N LEU A 16 -0.59 -6.82 -0.51
CA LEU A 16 0.58 -6.31 0.21
C LEU A 16 1.89 -6.76 -0.45
N ALA A 17 1.95 -8.00 -0.96
CA ALA A 17 3.11 -8.48 -1.72
C ALA A 17 3.31 -7.69 -3.02
N LYS A 18 2.23 -7.40 -3.76
CA LYS A 18 2.29 -6.54 -4.96
C LYS A 18 2.72 -5.11 -4.63
N ALA A 19 2.23 -4.55 -3.54
CA ALA A 19 2.59 -3.21 -3.08
C ALA A 19 4.06 -3.12 -2.68
N GLU A 20 4.59 -4.15 -2.01
CA GLU A 20 6.02 -4.25 -1.70
C GLU A 20 6.87 -4.31 -2.96
N ALA A 21 6.50 -5.17 -3.92
CA ALA A 21 7.21 -5.27 -5.19
C ALA A 21 7.18 -3.94 -5.97
N HIS A 22 6.05 -3.23 -5.95
CA HIS A 22 5.94 -1.90 -6.53
C HIS A 22 6.90 -0.92 -5.86
N LEU A 23 6.87 -0.82 -4.53
CA LEU A 23 7.73 0.07 -3.75
C LEU A 23 9.23 -0.25 -3.93
N GLU A 24 9.59 -1.52 -4.06
CA GLU A 24 10.98 -1.92 -4.36
C GLU A 24 11.42 -1.47 -5.75
N ARG A 25 10.52 -1.54 -6.75
CA ARG A 25 10.77 -1.14 -8.14
C ARG A 25 10.89 0.37 -8.33
N VAL A 26 9.91 1.15 -7.84
CA VAL A 26 9.84 2.61 -8.11
C VAL A 26 10.47 3.46 -7.00
N GLY A 27 10.64 2.89 -5.82
CA GLY A 27 11.21 3.59 -4.66
C GLY A 27 10.16 4.12 -3.70
N HIS A 28 10.67 4.68 -2.58
CA HIS A 28 9.87 5.22 -1.50
C HIS A 28 9.95 6.75 -1.49
N HIS A 29 8.78 7.39 -1.61
CA HIS A 29 8.57 8.81 -1.39
C HIS A 29 7.89 9.02 -0.03
N LYS A 30 8.07 10.19 0.56
CA LYS A 30 7.42 10.58 1.82
C LYS A 30 6.50 11.75 1.60
N GLY A 31 5.34 11.71 2.23
CA GLY A 31 4.33 12.76 2.11
C GLY A 31 3.17 12.26 1.27
N TRP A 32 2.83 13.01 0.23
CA TRP A 32 1.70 12.67 -0.60
C TRP A 32 1.92 11.34 -1.33
N LEU A 33 0.81 10.69 -1.71
CA LEU A 33 0.74 9.30 -2.19
C LEU A 33 1.87 8.91 -3.17
N TYR A 34 2.31 9.85 -4.00
CA TYR A 34 3.42 9.73 -4.92
C TYR A 34 4.23 11.03 -4.97
N ASP A 35 5.41 10.98 -5.58
CA ASP A 35 6.23 12.15 -5.87
C ASP A 35 5.59 13.03 -6.96
N GLU A 36 4.84 14.04 -6.53
CA GLU A 36 4.15 14.97 -7.44
C GLU A 36 5.12 15.75 -8.32
N THR A 37 6.32 16.07 -7.82
CA THR A 37 7.32 16.83 -8.59
C THR A 37 7.79 16.03 -9.81
N LYS A 38 8.02 14.73 -9.65
CA LYS A 38 8.37 13.83 -10.76
C LYS A 38 7.22 13.64 -11.73
N ALA A 39 5.99 13.49 -11.21
CA ALA A 39 4.80 13.36 -12.05
C ALA A 39 4.57 14.61 -12.92
N ASP A 40 4.69 15.80 -12.31
CA ASP A 40 4.53 17.09 -13.00
C ASP A 40 5.64 17.33 -14.05
N ALA A 41 6.81 16.72 -13.86
CA ALA A 41 7.91 16.72 -14.83
C ALA A 41 7.67 15.74 -16.01
N GLY A 42 6.56 15.00 -16.02
CA GLY A 42 6.15 14.12 -17.11
C GLY A 42 6.49 12.64 -16.91
N GLU A 43 6.96 12.23 -15.73
CA GLU A 43 7.16 10.82 -15.39
C GLU A 43 5.79 10.12 -15.23
N ALA A 44 5.65 8.91 -15.77
CA ALA A 44 4.40 8.17 -15.66
C ALA A 44 4.08 7.88 -14.18
N LEU A 45 2.82 8.02 -13.77
CA LEU A 45 2.39 7.78 -12.38
C LEU A 45 2.73 6.37 -11.87
N THR A 46 2.89 5.41 -12.79
CA THR A 46 3.27 4.03 -12.47
C THR A 46 4.75 3.89 -12.13
N ASP A 47 5.58 4.89 -12.42
CA ASP A 47 7.04 4.84 -12.28
C ASP A 47 7.59 5.83 -11.26
N VAL A 48 6.75 6.76 -10.78
CA VAL A 48 7.14 7.69 -9.71
C VAL A 48 7.26 6.98 -8.35
N PRO A 49 8.21 7.37 -7.49
CA PRO A 49 8.30 6.88 -6.12
C PRO A 49 7.03 7.19 -5.31
N VAL A 50 6.67 6.31 -4.38
CA VAL A 50 5.39 6.37 -3.65
C VAL A 50 5.56 6.26 -2.14
N CYS A 51 4.60 6.79 -1.37
CA CYS A 51 4.49 6.48 0.05
C CYS A 51 3.84 5.09 0.26
N ALA A 52 3.76 4.61 1.50
CA ALA A 52 3.17 3.30 1.78
C ALA A 52 1.71 3.18 1.29
N VAL A 53 0.88 4.22 1.45
CA VAL A 53 -0.50 4.20 0.95
C VAL A 53 -0.52 4.23 -0.58
N GLY A 54 0.31 5.06 -1.21
CA GLY A 54 0.43 5.10 -2.67
C GLY A 54 0.86 3.75 -3.26
N ALA A 55 1.74 3.01 -2.59
CA ALA A 55 2.13 1.66 -3.01
C ALA A 55 0.94 0.68 -3.01
N VAL A 56 0.08 0.74 -1.97
CA VAL A 56 -1.15 -0.08 -1.91
C VAL A 56 -2.10 0.30 -3.05
N LEU A 57 -2.29 1.59 -3.30
CA LEU A 57 -3.17 2.07 -4.38
C LEU A 57 -2.64 1.67 -5.76
N ALA A 58 -1.34 1.83 -5.99
CA ALA A 58 -0.72 1.44 -7.25
C ALA A 58 -0.82 -0.08 -7.50
N ALA A 59 -0.69 -0.89 -6.44
CA ALA A 59 -0.88 -2.33 -6.55
C ALA A 59 -2.34 -2.73 -6.78
N ALA A 60 -3.31 -1.99 -6.23
CA ALA A 60 -4.73 -2.28 -6.36
C ALA A 60 -5.31 -1.79 -7.71
N TYR A 61 -4.89 -0.61 -8.17
CA TYR A 61 -5.55 0.10 -9.27
C TYR A 61 -4.62 0.41 -10.45
N GLY A 62 -3.32 0.13 -10.34
CA GLY A 62 -2.32 0.50 -11.33
C GLY A 62 -1.80 1.93 -11.20
N GLU A 63 -2.43 2.79 -10.40
CA GLU A 63 -1.99 4.17 -10.13
C GLU A 63 -1.96 4.47 -8.61
N PRO A 64 -1.05 5.33 -8.13
CA PRO A 64 -0.92 5.68 -6.71
C PRO A 64 -2.00 6.65 -6.22
N ARG A 65 -3.23 6.53 -6.72
CA ARG A 65 -4.39 7.34 -6.34
C ARG A 65 -5.68 6.56 -6.53
N TYR A 66 -6.74 6.98 -5.86
CA TYR A 66 -8.05 6.38 -6.07
C TYR A 66 -8.56 6.68 -7.49
N PRO A 67 -9.21 5.72 -8.17
CA PRO A 67 -9.85 5.96 -9.45
C PRO A 67 -10.98 6.98 -9.29
N SER A 68 -11.09 7.95 -10.21
CA SER A 68 -12.18 8.93 -10.18
C SER A 68 -13.57 8.30 -10.30
N ALA A 69 -13.67 7.13 -10.95
CA ALA A 69 -14.90 6.35 -11.09
C ALA A 69 -15.27 5.56 -9.82
N TYR A 70 -14.37 5.46 -8.83
CA TYR A 70 -14.59 4.75 -7.57
C TYR A 70 -14.27 5.68 -6.38
N PRO A 71 -15.17 6.63 -6.08
CA PRO A 71 -14.96 7.59 -4.99
C PRO A 71 -15.05 6.95 -3.59
N GLN A 72 -15.35 5.65 -3.49
CA GLN A 72 -15.46 4.92 -2.23
C GLN A 72 -14.34 3.87 -2.19
N HIS A 73 -13.53 3.95 -1.15
CA HIS A 73 -12.41 3.07 -0.84
C HIS A 73 -12.81 1.60 -1.05
N SER A 74 -12.01 0.84 -1.81
CA SER A 74 -12.21 -0.61 -1.91
C SER A 74 -11.94 -1.24 -0.54
N ASP A 75 -12.87 -2.07 -0.05
CA ASP A 75 -12.72 -2.81 1.21
C ASP A 75 -11.36 -3.53 1.29
N LEU A 76 -10.83 -4.02 0.17
CA LEU A 76 -9.51 -4.65 0.08
C LEU A 76 -8.35 -3.68 0.39
N VAL A 77 -8.41 -2.43 -0.08
CA VAL A 77 -7.41 -1.39 0.19
C VAL A 77 -7.47 -1.01 1.67
N ASP A 78 -8.68 -0.83 2.20
CA ASP A 78 -8.87 -0.48 3.61
C ASP A 78 -8.40 -1.60 4.54
N ALA A 79 -8.67 -2.85 4.20
CA ALA A 79 -8.18 -4.02 4.93
C ALA A 79 -6.63 -4.07 4.92
N ALA A 80 -6.00 -3.80 3.76
CA ALA A 80 -4.54 -3.76 3.66
C ALA A 80 -3.91 -2.62 4.48
N ILE A 81 -4.47 -1.40 4.39
CA ILE A 81 -4.01 -0.24 5.17
C ILE A 81 -4.19 -0.49 6.66
N THR A 82 -5.31 -1.10 7.06
CA THR A 82 -5.59 -1.47 8.45
C THR A 82 -4.60 -2.50 8.96
N ALA A 83 -4.35 -3.58 8.21
CA ALA A 83 -3.40 -4.62 8.60
C ALA A 83 -1.96 -4.06 8.78
N LEU A 84 -1.52 -3.17 7.88
CA LEU A 84 -0.24 -2.46 8.02
C LEU A 84 -0.23 -1.58 9.27
N THR A 85 -1.28 -0.78 9.47
CA THR A 85 -1.44 0.11 10.63
C THR A 85 -1.35 -0.67 11.94
N THR A 86 -2.03 -1.81 12.03
CA THR A 86 -1.95 -2.72 13.18
C THR A 86 -0.53 -3.25 13.36
N THR A 87 0.13 -3.70 12.28
CA THR A 87 1.48 -4.26 12.35
C THR A 87 2.50 -3.25 12.85
N VAL A 88 2.41 -1.99 12.41
CA VAL A 88 3.37 -0.94 12.80
C VAL A 88 2.95 -0.16 14.06
N GLY A 89 1.75 -0.43 14.59
CA GLY A 89 1.23 0.15 15.83
C GLY A 89 0.73 1.60 15.73
N GLN A 90 0.62 2.17 14.53
CA GLN A 90 0.14 3.53 14.29
C GLN A 90 -0.25 3.72 12.80
N PRO A 91 -0.94 4.81 12.42
CA PRO A 91 -1.36 5.01 11.03
C PRO A 91 -0.19 4.88 10.04
N ILE A 92 -0.34 4.00 9.04
CA ILE A 92 0.78 3.58 8.17
C ILE A 92 1.41 4.75 7.41
N HIS A 93 0.63 5.75 6.97
CA HIS A 93 1.16 6.93 6.29
C HIS A 93 2.07 7.75 7.22
N VAL A 94 1.65 7.99 8.47
CA VAL A 94 2.46 8.68 9.48
C VAL A 94 3.76 7.91 9.75
N TRP A 95 3.68 6.59 9.89
CA TRP A 95 4.84 5.75 10.16
C TRP A 95 5.83 5.68 9.00
N SER A 96 5.32 5.57 7.77
CA SER A 96 6.08 5.56 6.51
C SER A 96 6.86 6.86 6.32
N ASP A 97 6.21 7.98 6.65
CA ASP A 97 6.73 9.30 6.31
C ASP A 97 7.57 9.90 7.44
N ALA A 98 7.65 9.19 8.57
CA ALA A 98 8.48 9.57 9.70
C ALA A 98 9.92 9.88 9.28
N LYS A 99 10.50 10.88 9.95
CA LYS A 99 11.91 11.25 9.76
C LYS A 99 12.80 10.02 10.03
N GLY A 100 13.75 9.76 9.12
CA GLY A 100 14.65 8.62 9.23
C GLY A 100 14.06 7.27 8.78
N ARG A 101 12.75 7.17 8.50
CA ARG A 101 12.16 5.97 7.88
C ARG A 101 12.75 5.77 6.48
N GLN A 102 13.16 4.54 6.19
CA GLN A 102 13.81 4.17 4.92
C GLN A 102 12.97 3.14 4.16
N LYS A 103 13.10 3.12 2.83
CA LYS A 103 12.43 2.17 1.92
C LYS A 103 12.45 0.73 2.46
N ARG A 104 13.63 0.22 2.84
CA ARG A 104 13.79 -1.16 3.35
C ARG A 104 12.93 -1.47 4.56
N GLN A 105 12.67 -0.48 5.42
CA GLN A 105 11.85 -0.68 6.62
C GLN A 105 10.38 -0.73 6.22
N VAL A 106 9.97 0.13 5.28
CA VAL A 106 8.61 0.12 4.73
C VAL A 106 8.34 -1.20 4.02
N ALA A 107 9.19 -1.60 3.06
CA ALA A 107 9.11 -2.89 2.39
C ALA A 107 9.07 -4.07 3.38
N LYS A 108 9.90 -4.05 4.43
CA LYS A 108 9.86 -5.07 5.48
C LYS A 108 8.49 -5.12 6.17
N ALA A 109 7.87 -3.99 6.48
CA ALA A 109 6.53 -3.98 7.10
C ALA A 109 5.49 -4.66 6.20
N PHE A 110 5.50 -4.38 4.89
CA PHE A 110 4.63 -5.08 3.93
C PHE A 110 4.85 -6.60 3.96
N ARG A 111 6.11 -7.04 3.87
CA ARG A 111 6.45 -8.48 3.90
C ARG A 111 6.03 -9.15 5.21
N ASP A 112 6.33 -8.52 6.34
CA ASP A 112 6.00 -9.06 7.66
C ASP A 112 4.47 -9.17 7.85
N THR A 113 3.71 -8.15 7.43
CA THR A 113 2.24 -8.18 7.48
C THR A 113 1.68 -9.27 6.58
N ALA A 114 2.14 -9.36 5.33
CA ALA A 114 1.70 -10.37 4.38
C ALA A 114 1.96 -11.80 4.90
N ALA A 115 3.14 -12.05 5.47
CA ALA A 115 3.51 -13.33 6.05
C ALA A 115 2.67 -13.67 7.29
N SER A 116 2.38 -12.69 8.15
CA SER A 116 1.51 -12.87 9.33
C SER A 116 0.09 -13.27 8.94
N LEU A 117 -0.48 -12.62 7.92
CA LEU A 117 -1.81 -12.96 7.39
C LEU A 117 -1.86 -14.39 6.84
N GLN A 118 -0.82 -14.83 6.13
CA GLN A 118 -0.72 -16.20 5.62
C GLN A 118 -0.57 -17.24 6.74
N ALA A 119 0.23 -16.93 7.77
CA ALA A 119 0.39 -17.82 8.92
C ALA A 119 -0.93 -17.99 9.71
N GLY A 120 -1.73 -16.93 9.83
CA GLY A 120 -3.05 -16.98 10.48
C GLY A 120 -4.10 -17.78 9.70
N VAL A 121 -3.90 -18.02 8.40
CA VAL A 121 -4.76 -18.92 7.60
C VAL A 121 -4.39 -20.39 7.80
N ALA A 122 -3.12 -20.66 8.14
CA ALA A 122 -2.60 -22.01 8.32
C ALA A 122 -2.77 -22.56 9.74
N ALA A 123 -3.26 -21.75 10.69
CA ALA A 123 -3.50 -22.10 12.09
C ALA A 123 -4.96 -22.56 12.32
#